data_AF-A0AAW7JT44-F1
#
_entry.id   AF-A0AAW7JT44-F1
#
_cell.length_a   1.000
_cell.length_b   1.000
_cell.length_c   1.000
_cell.angle_alpha   90.00
_cell.angle_beta   90.00
_cell.angle_gamma   90.00
#
_symmetry.space_group_name_H-M   'P 1'
#
loop_
_entity.id
_entity.type
_entity.pdbx_description
1 polymer ?
#
loop_
_entity_poly.entity_id
_entity_poly.type
_entity_poly.pdbx_seq_one_letter_code
_entity_poly.pdbx_strand_id
1 'polypeptide(L)'
;MLDATYRELSEDDLRFLTAMLEDEGASRVSDIAHRLGVSSGYAAQYKRRLLEQGVIGERGRGIVDFDIPFFREYLEGMEKSD
;
A
#
# COMPACT_ATOMS: atom_id res chain seq x y z
N MET A 1 -15.15 9.12 -1.93
CA MET A 1 -14.57 7.93 -2.57
C MET A 1 -13.40 7.43 -1.74
N LEU A 2 -12.33 8.22 -1.55
CA LEU A 2 -11.14 7.84 -0.77
C LEU A 2 -11.48 7.32 0.64
N ASP A 3 -12.33 8.04 1.36
CA ASP A 3 -12.80 7.66 2.70
C ASP A 3 -13.62 6.35 2.73
N ALA A 4 -14.35 6.03 1.66
CA ALA A 4 -15.06 4.74 1.57
C ALA A 4 -14.08 3.59 1.33
N THR A 5 -13.14 3.78 0.39
CA THR A 5 -12.04 2.82 0.16
C THR A 5 -11.25 2.57 1.44
N TYR A 6 -10.87 3.64 2.16
CA TYR A 6 -10.13 3.54 3.41
C TYR A 6 -10.84 2.66 4.45
N ARG A 7 -12.16 2.82 4.62
CA ARG A 7 -12.95 2.02 5.59
C ARG A 7 -13.09 0.55 5.21
N GLU A 8 -12.87 0.18 3.95
CA GLU A 8 -12.92 -1.21 3.49
C GLU A 8 -11.57 -1.93 3.63
N LEU A 9 -10.49 -1.19 3.89
CA LEU A 9 -9.16 -1.75 4.11
C LEU A 9 -9.07 -2.38 5.50
N SER A 10 -8.45 -3.56 5.56
CA SER A 10 -8.08 -4.15 6.84
C SER A 10 -6.82 -3.50 7.41
N GLU A 11 -6.54 -3.71 8.69
CA GLU A 11 -5.34 -3.20 9.36
C GLU A 11 -4.05 -3.60 8.64
N ASP A 12 -3.96 -4.83 8.14
CA ASP A 12 -2.77 -5.27 7.41
C ASP A 12 -2.67 -4.66 6.00
N ASP A 13 -3.80 -4.34 5.36
CA ASP A 13 -3.78 -3.60 4.10
C ASP A 13 -3.25 -2.19 4.34
N LEU A 14 -3.74 -1.52 5.40
CA LEU A 14 -3.24 -0.21 5.81
C LEU A 14 -1.75 -0.26 6.16
N ARG A 15 -1.29 -1.27 6.91
CA ARG A 15 0.15 -1.43 7.20
C ARG A 15 1.00 -1.55 5.93
N PHE A 16 0.51 -2.30 4.93
CA PHE A 16 1.21 -2.42 3.65
C PHE A 16 1.26 -1.08 2.90
N LEU A 17 0.14 -0.35 2.86
CA LEU A 17 0.04 0.93 2.15
C LEU A 17 0.82 2.04 2.87
N THR A 18 0.79 2.10 4.21
CA THR A 18 1.61 3.01 5.01
C THR A 18 3.10 2.75 4.77
N ALA A 19 3.53 1.48 4.67
CA ALA A 19 4.91 1.17 4.33
C ALA A 19 5.32 1.62 2.90
N MET A 20 4.37 1.86 1.99
CA MET A 20 4.64 2.48 0.69
C MET A 20 4.85 4.00 0.78
N LEU A 21 4.35 4.66 1.84
CA LEU A 21 4.49 6.11 2.03
C LEU A 21 5.93 6.53 2.33
N GLU A 22 6.79 5.60 2.76
CA GLU A 22 8.23 5.86 2.91
C GLU A 22 8.95 6.12 1.58
N ASP A 23 8.37 5.73 0.44
CA ASP A 23 8.90 6.05 -0.89
C ASP A 23 8.18 7.26 -1.48
N GLU A 24 8.91 8.18 -2.10
CA GLU A 24 8.34 9.35 -2.82
C GLU A 24 7.52 8.97 -4.07
N GLY A 25 7.47 7.68 -4.44
CA GLY A 25 6.75 7.17 -5.61
C GLY A 25 6.54 5.67 -5.53
N ALA A 26 6.64 4.99 -6.67
CA ALA A 26 6.43 3.54 -6.73
C ALA A 26 7.40 2.76 -5.82
N SER A 27 6.87 1.82 -5.06
CA SER A 27 7.58 1.03 -4.05
C SER A 27 7.96 -0.35 -4.57
N ARG A 28 9.11 -0.86 -4.15
CA ARG A 28 9.46 -2.27 -4.33
C ARG A 28 8.82 -3.13 -3.26
N VAL A 29 8.17 -4.22 -3.65
CA VAL A 29 7.52 -5.16 -2.72
C VAL A 29 8.51 -5.84 -1.77
N SER A 30 9.76 -6.04 -2.21
CA SER A 30 10.85 -6.52 -1.34
C SER A 30 11.15 -5.56 -0.21
N ASP A 31 11.12 -4.26 -0.50
CA ASP A 31 11.53 -3.22 0.44
C ASP A 31 10.40 -2.97 1.44
N ILE A 32 9.14 -3.01 0.97
CA ILE A 32 7.95 -3.06 1.83
C ILE A 32 8.02 -4.26 2.79
N ALA A 33 8.34 -5.46 2.29
CA ALA A 33 8.46 -6.65 3.12
C ALA A 33 9.55 -6.48 4.21
N HIS A 34 10.68 -5.89 3.83
CA HIS A 34 11.77 -5.58 4.75
C HIS A 34 11.34 -4.58 5.84
N ARG A 35 10.68 -3.47 5.46
CA ARG A 35 10.14 -2.46 6.40
C ARG A 35 9.18 -3.08 7.42
N LEU A 36 8.30 -3.96 6.95
CA LEU A 36 7.30 -4.61 7.79
C LEU A 36 7.86 -5.79 8.62
N GLY A 37 9.09 -6.24 8.34
CA GLY A 37 9.68 -7.41 8.99
C GLY A 37 8.95 -8.71 8.68
N VAL A 38 8.33 -8.81 7.50
CA VAL A 38 7.49 -9.95 7.08
C VAL A 38 8.13 -10.75 5.96
N SER A 39 7.63 -11.97 5.74
CA SER A 39 8.12 -12.80 4.64
C SER A 39 7.72 -12.26 3.26
N SER A 40 8.46 -12.65 2.23
CA SER A 40 8.11 -12.35 0.83
C SER A 40 6.75 -12.94 0.42
N GLY A 41 6.38 -14.10 0.98
CA GLY A 41 5.07 -14.72 0.76
C GLY A 41 3.93 -13.89 1.35
N TYR A 42 4.12 -13.37 2.56
CA TYR A 42 3.18 -12.44 3.19
C TYR A 42 3.02 -11.19 2.34
N ALA A 43 4.11 -10.50 1.99
CA ALA A 43 4.05 -9.29 1.16
C ALA A 43 3.40 -9.55 -0.22
N ALA A 44 3.66 -10.71 -0.83
CA ALA A 44 3.02 -11.09 -2.10
C ALA A 44 1.50 -11.31 -1.96
N GLN A 45 1.03 -11.85 -0.84
CA GLN A 45 -0.39 -12.01 -0.56
C GLN A 45 -1.11 -10.66 -0.48
N TYR A 46 -0.58 -9.71 0.30
CA TYR A 46 -1.20 -8.38 0.44
C TYR A 46 -1.10 -7.55 -0.84
N LYS A 47 0.03 -7.63 -1.55
CA LYS A 47 0.16 -7.06 -2.89
C LYS A 47 -0.97 -7.54 -3.81
N ARG A 48 -1.20 -8.86 -3.87
CA ARG A 48 -2.26 -9.44 -4.72
C ARG A 48 -3.64 -8.95 -4.32
N ARG A 49 -3.95 -8.92 -3.03
CA ARG A 49 -5.24 -8.44 -2.52
C ARG A 49 -5.49 -6.98 -2.87
N LEU A 50 -4.50 -6.11 -2.66
CA LEU A 50 -4.59 -4.69 -2.96
C LEU A 50 -4.70 -4.40 -4.47
N LEU A 51 -4.07 -5.23 -5.30
CA LEU A 51 -4.26 -5.22 -6.76
C LEU A 51 -5.70 -5.61 -7.13
N GLU A 52 -6.24 -6.68 -6.52
CA GLU A 52 -7.62 -7.14 -6.76
C GLU A 52 -8.65 -6.09 -6.32
N GLN A 53 -8.36 -5.31 -5.27
CA GLN A 53 -9.18 -4.18 -4.80
C GLN A 53 -9.01 -2.90 -5.66
N GLY A 54 -8.03 -2.87 -6.57
CA GLY A 54 -7.75 -1.70 -7.42
C GLY A 54 -7.15 -0.49 -6.67
N VAL A 55 -6.60 -0.72 -5.47
CA VAL A 55 -5.99 0.33 -4.65
C VAL A 55 -4.59 0.67 -5.14
N ILE A 56 -3.85 -0.36 -5.54
CA ILE A 56 -2.51 -0.26 -6.12
C ILE A 56 -2.50 -0.93 -7.50
N GLY A 57 -1.51 -0.56 -8.32
CA GLY A 57 -1.21 -1.18 -9.60
C GLY A 57 0.26 -1.52 -9.75
N GLU A 58 0.59 -2.43 -10.67
CA GLU A 58 1.99 -2.73 -10.99
C GLU A 58 2.61 -1.64 -11.86
N ARG A 59 3.88 -1.31 -11.60
CA ARG A 59 4.72 -0.41 -12.43
C ARG A 59 5.95 -1.11 -13.00
N GLY A 60 6.02 -2.42 -12.82
CA GLY A 60 7.15 -3.27 -13.21
C GLY A 60 7.26 -4.48 -12.28
N ARG A 61 8.23 -5.35 -12.56
CA ARG A 61 8.41 -6.60 -11.80
C ARG A 61 8.66 -6.31 -10.32
N GLY A 62 7.65 -6.60 -9.49
CA GLY A 62 7.72 -6.40 -8.04
C GLY A 62 7.69 -4.93 -7.61
N ILE A 63 7.25 -4.02 -8.48
CA ILE A 63 7.12 -2.59 -8.20
C ILE A 63 5.64 -2.22 -8.28
N VAL A 64 5.14 -1.51 -7.26
CA VAL A 64 3.74 -1.11 -7.13
C VAL A 64 3.60 0.36 -6.78
N ASP A 65 2.51 0.98 -7.20
CA ASP A 65 2.15 2.35 -6.82
C ASP A 65 0.63 2.46 -6.68
N PHE A 66 0.15 3.53 -6.06
CA PHE A 66 -1.28 3.78 -5.91
C PHE A 66 -1.94 3.98 -7.28
N ASP A 67 -3.06 3.30 -7.51
CA ASP A 67 -3.90 3.48 -8.70
C ASP A 67 -5.04 4.46 -8.45
N ILE A 68 -5.39 4.69 -7.17
CA ILE A 68 -6.43 5.64 -6.78
C ILE A 68 -5.80 7.05 -6.69
N PRO A 69 -6.29 8.03 -7.49
CA PRO A 69 -5.79 9.40 -7.43
C PRO A 69 -5.91 10.00 -6.03
N PHE A 70 -4.86 10.72 -5.60
CA PHE A 70 -4.77 11.40 -4.31
C PHE A 70 -4.82 10.51 -3.06
N PHE A 71 -4.76 9.19 -3.22
CA PHE A 71 -4.90 8.27 -2.07
C PHE A 71 -3.65 8.25 -1.19
N ARG A 72 -2.47 8.48 -1.75
CA ARG A 72 -1.22 8.66 -1.01
C ARG A 72 -1.33 9.82 -0.03
N GLU A 73 -1.68 11.00 -0.54
CA GLU A 73 -1.82 12.23 0.23
C GLU A 73 -2.92 12.11 1.28
N TYR A 74 -4.00 11.38 0.95
CA TYR A 74 -5.05 11.06 1.91
C TYR A 74 -4.51 10.23 3.07
N LEU A 75 -3.79 9.13 2.81
CA LEU A 75 -3.21 8.29 3.86
C LEU A 75 -2.16 9.04 4.69
N GLU A 76 -1.30 9.86 4.07
CA GLU A 76 -0.33 10.71 4.79
C GLU A 76 -0.99 11.70 5.74
N GLY A 77 -2.20 12.19 5.42
CA GLY A 77 -2.99 13.04 6.30
C GLY A 77 -3.58 12.29 7.50
N MET A 78 -3.93 11.01 7.30
CA MET A 78 -4.45 10.14 8.36
C MET A 78 -3.36 9.75 9.36
N GLU A 79 -2.17 9.35 8.88
CA GLU A 79 -1.01 8.99 9.73
C GLU A 79 -0.55 10.13 10.64
N LYS A 80 -0.73 11.39 10.24
CA LYS A 80 -0.35 12.57 11.04
C LYS A 80 -1.37 12.93 12.12
N SER A 81 -2.52 12.27 12.15
CA SER A 81 -3.63 12.57 13.06
C SER A 81 -3.75 11.57 14.23
N ASP A 82 -3.01 10.46 14.20
CA ASP A 82 -2.84 9.50 15.31
C ASP A 82 -1.55 9.79 16.11
#